data_AF-A0A965E2X6-F1
#
_entry.id   AF-A0A965E2X6-F1
#
_cell.length_a   1.000
_cell.length_b   1.000
_cell.length_c   1.000
_cell.angle_alpha   90.00
_cell.angle_beta   90.00
_cell.angle_gamma   90.00
#
_symmetry.space_group_name_H-M   'P 1'
#
loop_
_entity.id
_entity.type
_entity.pdbx_description
1 polymer ?
#
loop_
_entity_poly.entity_id
_entity_poly.type
_entity_poly.pdbx_seq_one_letter_code
_entity_poly.pdbx_strand_id
1 'polypeptide(L)'
;MNDNITTQENTVFRRLEDPFPGLGFQLPDLGEIAGVLIRNGEGMWFVVLFAVLALALTYVGFMYRKDAKGVGPWWASLLGTLRVLVYLILGVVFLLPSRQTTVTTVTESKVILMTDVSDSMQESDDIPTGLATDKRVTRMDRVIEFLASRKIDFVAGLEKKNPLFAYRFGSRLDEDYLYFARGQSLTRQEREKPEDGKSRSDGPAFSDDYWRAWLHPRGQMPAIGGDEARRLTLLGDVNTKIVKEKVPAGTNIADAILAVLNKEATSRLQGVIVITDGRSNEGSPSAYRELEKRSADSKIPIFVVGVGEDREKVRLEITDQRVPQAIQPEDKFRVATEVVGEGLPGQKLDLTLEVTHVRTFKTKVKNKDGKMVDEEREELLPLEVIERENPDNPKATRSRLSLGNKVTLKPSVDATLDKSSPPRLES
;
A
#
# COMPACT_ATOMS: atom_id res chain seq x y z
N MET A 1 -11.04 -9.84 3.90
CA MET A 1 -12.45 -9.73 4.29
C MET A 1 -12.62 -10.51 5.59
N ASN A 2 -12.22 -9.93 6.72
CA ASN A 2 -12.33 -10.55 8.04
C ASN A 2 -13.14 -9.60 8.91
N ASP A 3 -14.46 -9.64 8.74
CA ASP A 3 -15.37 -9.10 9.74
C ASP A 3 -15.32 -10.07 10.93
N ASN A 4 -15.18 -9.54 12.14
CA ASN A 4 -15.28 -10.35 13.35
C ASN A 4 -16.75 -10.74 13.55
N ILE A 5 -17.16 -11.80 12.85
CA ILE A 5 -18.49 -12.36 12.98
C ILE A 5 -18.54 -13.10 14.31
N THR A 6 -19.21 -12.49 15.29
CA THR A 6 -19.48 -13.17 16.55
C THR A 6 -20.86 -13.79 16.45
N THR A 7 -20.90 -15.12 16.34
CA THR A 7 -22.14 -15.88 16.39
C THR A 7 -22.41 -16.21 17.84
N GLN A 8 -23.48 -15.65 18.40
CA GLN A 8 -23.99 -16.08 19.70
C GLN A 8 -25.26 -16.90 19.49
N GLU A 9 -25.26 -18.13 20.02
CA GLU A 9 -26.43 -18.99 20.09
C GLU A 9 -27.14 -18.76 21.43
N ASN A 10 -28.26 -18.05 21.40
CA ASN A 10 -29.11 -17.89 22.58
C ASN A 10 -30.36 -18.77 22.40
N THR A 11 -30.72 -19.50 23.46
CA THR A 11 -31.99 -20.22 23.51
C THR A 11 -33.06 -19.25 23.95
N VAL A 12 -34.05 -19.04 23.10
CA VAL A 12 -35.09 -18.03 23.27
C VAL A 12 -36.46 -18.69 23.19
N PHE A 13 -37.40 -18.28 24.03
CA PHE A 13 -38.79 -18.75 23.96
C PHE A 13 -39.58 -17.83 23.04
N ARG A 14 -39.86 -18.28 21.82
CA ARG A 14 -40.38 -17.45 20.72
C ARG A 14 -41.67 -16.70 21.08
N ARG A 15 -42.58 -17.35 21.82
CA ARG A 15 -43.84 -16.71 22.24
C ARG A 15 -43.65 -15.59 23.24
N LEU A 16 -42.54 -15.53 23.97
CA LEU A 16 -42.30 -14.49 24.98
C LEU A 16 -41.81 -13.18 24.35
N GLU A 17 -41.22 -13.25 23.15
CA GLU A 17 -40.71 -12.08 22.44
C GLU A 17 -41.69 -11.52 21.39
N ASP A 18 -42.73 -12.29 21.03
CA ASP A 18 -43.76 -11.81 20.11
C ASP A 18 -44.64 -10.73 20.79
N PRO A 19 -44.78 -9.52 20.20
CA PRO A 19 -45.67 -8.49 20.74
C PRO A 19 -47.11 -9.03 20.78
N PHE A 20 -47.75 -8.93 21.95
CA PHE A 20 -49.09 -9.47 22.15
C PHE A 20 -50.08 -8.84 21.16
N PRO A 21 -50.73 -9.63 20.28
CA PRO A 21 -51.57 -9.08 19.24
C PRO A 21 -52.85 -8.46 19.83
N GLY A 22 -52.98 -7.13 19.70
CA GLY A 22 -54.29 -6.48 19.62
C GLY A 22 -55.06 -6.19 20.92
N LEU A 23 -54.41 -6.01 22.08
CA LEU A 23 -55.08 -5.37 23.22
C LEU A 23 -54.41 -4.05 23.61
N GLY A 24 -54.96 -2.94 23.11
CA GLY A 24 -54.80 -1.60 23.70
C GLY A 24 -55.55 -1.46 25.03
N PHE A 25 -55.46 -2.47 25.89
CA PHE A 25 -56.12 -2.49 27.20
C PHE A 25 -55.16 -1.88 28.21
N GLN A 26 -55.41 -0.63 28.58
CA GLN A 26 -54.79 -0.03 29.76
C GLN A 26 -55.32 -0.77 30.99
N LEU A 27 -54.55 -1.74 31.47
CA LEU A 27 -54.86 -2.47 32.70
C LEU A 27 -54.84 -1.48 33.88
N PRO A 28 -55.83 -1.54 34.79
CA PRO A 28 -55.78 -0.77 36.04
C PRO A 28 -54.55 -1.17 36.86
N ASP A 29 -53.98 -0.19 37.56
CA ASP A 29 -52.71 -0.29 38.29
C ASP A 29 -52.77 -1.39 39.37
N LEU A 30 -52.31 -2.59 39.02
CA LEU A 30 -52.27 -3.77 39.88
C LEU A 30 -50.94 -3.84 40.65
N GLY A 31 -50.58 -2.76 41.34
CA GLY A 31 -49.47 -2.72 42.31
C GLY A 31 -48.06 -2.90 41.71
N GLU A 32 -47.07 -2.46 42.48
CA GLU A 32 -45.66 -2.31 42.04
C GLU A 32 -45.02 -3.58 41.47
N ILE A 33 -45.47 -4.77 41.87
CA ILE A 33 -44.87 -6.05 41.46
C ILE A 33 -45.39 -6.50 40.08
N ALA A 34 -46.65 -6.23 39.74
CA ALA A 34 -47.20 -6.59 38.43
C ALA A 34 -46.85 -5.55 37.35
N GLY A 35 -46.73 -4.27 37.74
CA GLY A 35 -46.43 -3.17 36.83
C GLY A 35 -45.07 -3.27 36.11
N VAL A 36 -44.07 -3.91 36.73
CA VAL A 36 -42.72 -4.05 36.14
C VAL A 36 -42.67 -5.10 35.02
N LEU A 37 -43.45 -6.18 35.13
CA LEU A 37 -43.50 -7.24 34.11
C LEU A 37 -44.37 -6.87 32.89
N ILE A 38 -45.37 -6.01 33.07
CA ILE A 38 -46.42 -5.76 32.07
C ILE A 38 -46.08 -4.60 31.11
N ARG A 39 -45.15 -3.72 31.47
CA ARG A 39 -44.92 -2.44 30.76
C ARG A 39 -44.41 -2.58 29.31
N ASN A 40 -43.77 -3.69 28.95
CA ASN A 40 -43.15 -3.87 27.63
C ASN A 40 -43.90 -4.85 26.69
N GLY A 41 -45.08 -5.35 27.06
CA GLY A 41 -45.83 -6.33 26.25
C GLY A 41 -45.21 -7.74 26.20
N GLU A 42 -43.91 -7.86 26.43
CA GLU A 42 -43.12 -9.10 26.55
C GLU A 42 -43.60 -9.99 27.72
N GLY A 43 -44.11 -9.40 28.80
CA GLY A 43 -44.60 -10.13 29.97
C GLY A 43 -46.05 -10.64 29.90
N MET A 44 -46.84 -10.21 28.91
CA MET A 44 -48.28 -10.54 28.85
C MET A 44 -48.54 -12.03 28.57
N TRP A 45 -47.66 -12.67 27.81
CA TRP A 45 -47.74 -14.11 27.57
C TRP A 45 -47.49 -14.93 28.85
N PHE A 46 -46.67 -14.44 29.79
CA PHE A 46 -46.56 -15.08 31.11
C PHE A 46 -47.88 -15.02 31.86
N VAL A 47 -48.54 -13.86 31.88
CA VAL A 47 -49.83 -13.70 32.57
C VAL A 47 -50.89 -14.65 31.99
N VAL A 48 -50.99 -14.74 30.66
CA VAL A 48 -51.94 -15.64 29.98
C VAL A 48 -51.58 -17.11 30.25
N LEU A 49 -50.31 -17.49 30.16
CA LEU A 49 -49.85 -18.86 30.43
C LEU A 49 -50.16 -19.27 31.88
N PHE A 50 -49.84 -18.42 32.86
CA PHE A 50 -50.13 -18.67 34.27
C PHE A 50 -51.63 -18.74 34.55
N ALA A 51 -52.44 -17.86 33.93
CA ALA A 51 -53.90 -17.90 34.09
C ALA A 51 -54.51 -19.20 33.55
N VAL A 52 -54.09 -19.66 32.37
CA VAL A 52 -54.56 -20.91 31.76
C VAL A 52 -54.11 -22.12 32.59
N LEU A 53 -52.86 -22.14 33.05
CA LEU A 53 -52.35 -23.21 33.92
C LEU A 53 -53.06 -23.25 35.28
N ALA A 54 -53.34 -22.10 35.90
CA ALA A 54 -54.08 -22.03 37.15
C ALA A 54 -55.51 -22.57 37.02
N LEU A 55 -56.20 -22.21 35.93
CA LEU A 55 -57.53 -22.76 35.60
C LEU A 55 -57.47 -24.28 35.39
N ALA A 56 -56.46 -24.76 34.65
CA ALA A 56 -56.26 -26.18 34.40
C ALA A 56 -55.98 -26.96 35.69
N LEU A 57 -55.14 -26.44 36.60
CA LEU A 57 -54.85 -27.06 37.90
C LEU A 57 -56.09 -27.08 38.82
N THR A 58 -56.89 -26.01 38.80
CA THR A 58 -58.15 -25.94 39.56
C THR A 58 -59.14 -27.00 39.06
N TYR A 59 -59.22 -27.18 37.74
CA TYR A 59 -60.03 -28.23 37.12
C TYR A 59 -59.54 -29.64 37.50
N VAL A 60 -58.23 -29.88 37.51
CA VAL A 60 -57.66 -31.16 37.94
C VAL A 60 -57.97 -31.45 39.41
N GLY A 61 -57.85 -30.46 40.30
CA GLY A 61 -58.20 -30.61 41.72
C GLY A 61 -59.69 -30.92 41.94
N PHE A 62 -60.57 -30.25 41.19
CA PHE A 62 -62.01 -30.52 41.21
C PHE A 62 -62.33 -31.92 40.71
N MET A 63 -61.74 -32.34 39.59
CA MET A 63 -61.92 -33.68 39.03
C MET A 63 -61.33 -34.75 39.94
N TYR A 64 -60.18 -34.52 40.57
CA TYR A 64 -59.61 -35.44 41.55
C TYR A 64 -60.56 -35.67 42.72
N ARG A 65 -61.14 -34.59 43.27
CA ARG A 65 -62.13 -34.68 44.36
C ARG A 65 -63.40 -35.44 43.94
N LYS A 66 -63.76 -35.41 42.66
CA LYS A 66 -64.90 -36.15 42.10
C LYS A 66 -64.55 -37.62 41.82
N ASP A 67 -63.41 -37.87 41.18
CA ASP A 67 -62.92 -39.19 40.75
C ASP A 67 -62.47 -40.05 41.95
N ALA A 68 -61.93 -39.44 43.01
CA ALA A 68 -61.51 -40.13 44.25
C ALA A 68 -62.67 -40.81 44.99
N LYS A 69 -63.91 -40.38 44.76
CA LYS A 69 -65.10 -41.00 45.35
C LYS A 69 -65.49 -42.32 44.68
N GLY A 70 -65.08 -42.54 43.44
CA GLY A 70 -65.50 -43.71 42.65
C GLY A 70 -64.44 -44.80 42.50
N VAL A 71 -63.18 -44.43 42.25
CA VAL A 71 -62.13 -45.36 41.76
C VAL A 71 -61.03 -45.60 42.81
N GLY A 72 -61.17 -45.01 44.01
CA GLY A 72 -60.19 -45.07 45.08
C GLY A 72 -59.05 -44.05 44.91
N PRO A 73 -58.38 -43.66 46.02
CA PRO A 73 -57.44 -42.55 46.04
C PRO A 73 -56.15 -42.78 45.23
N TRP A 74 -55.74 -44.05 45.07
CA TRP A 74 -54.53 -44.41 44.33
C TRP A 74 -54.68 -44.17 42.82
N TRP A 75 -55.78 -44.65 42.23
CA TRP A 75 -56.07 -44.47 40.81
C TRP A 75 -56.43 -43.02 40.48
N ALA A 76 -57.13 -42.33 41.38
CA ALA A 76 -57.39 -40.90 41.23
C ALA A 76 -56.09 -40.08 41.20
N SER A 77 -55.08 -40.45 42.00
CA SER A 77 -53.78 -39.76 42.05
C SER A 77 -52.99 -39.93 40.75
N LEU A 78 -52.98 -41.16 40.21
CA LEU A 78 -52.34 -41.46 38.93
C LEU A 78 -52.97 -40.67 37.77
N LEU A 79 -54.31 -40.66 37.69
CA LEU A 79 -55.04 -39.91 36.66
C LEU A 79 -54.88 -38.40 36.81
N GLY A 80 -54.85 -37.88 38.05
CA GLY A 80 -54.58 -36.47 38.33
C GLY A 80 -53.18 -36.06 37.89
N THR A 81 -52.17 -36.85 38.24
CA THR A 81 -50.77 -36.60 37.88
C THR A 81 -50.57 -36.60 36.37
N LEU A 82 -51.19 -37.54 35.65
CA LEU A 82 -51.13 -37.59 34.20
C LEU A 82 -51.74 -36.34 33.54
N ARG A 83 -52.86 -35.81 34.07
CA ARG A 83 -53.47 -34.57 33.56
C ARG A 83 -52.57 -33.36 33.80
N VAL A 84 -51.94 -33.24 34.99
CA VAL A 84 -50.97 -32.17 35.27
C VAL A 84 -49.79 -32.25 34.29
N LEU A 85 -49.28 -33.46 34.03
CA LEU A 85 -48.19 -33.67 33.08
C LEU A 85 -48.56 -33.20 31.66
N VAL A 86 -49.77 -33.52 31.19
CA VAL A 86 -50.23 -33.08 29.87
C VAL A 86 -50.31 -31.55 29.78
N TYR A 87 -50.82 -30.87 30.82
CA TYR A 87 -50.87 -29.41 30.84
C TYR A 87 -49.48 -28.77 30.92
N LEU A 88 -48.54 -29.38 31.63
CA LEU A 88 -47.14 -28.93 31.64
C LEU A 88 -46.49 -29.08 30.27
N ILE A 89 -46.69 -30.21 29.58
CA ILE A 89 -46.18 -30.42 28.22
C ILE A 89 -46.78 -29.40 27.25
N LEU A 90 -48.10 -29.16 27.33
CA LEU A 90 -48.75 -28.12 26.53
C LEU A 90 -48.19 -26.73 26.82
N GLY A 91 -47.87 -26.41 28.08
CA GLY A 91 -47.21 -25.16 28.46
C GLY A 91 -45.82 -25.01 27.84
N VAL A 92 -45.01 -26.07 27.84
CA VAL A 92 -43.68 -26.09 27.20
C VAL A 92 -43.77 -25.97 25.68
N VAL A 93 -44.71 -26.69 25.06
CA VAL A 93 -44.95 -26.58 23.61
C VAL A 93 -45.45 -25.17 23.25
N PHE A 94 -46.31 -24.59 24.09
CA PHE A 94 -46.80 -23.22 23.90
C PHE A 94 -45.66 -22.20 23.95
N LEU A 95 -44.69 -22.36 24.84
CA LEU A 95 -43.50 -21.49 24.90
C LEU A 95 -42.65 -21.54 23.63
N LEU A 96 -42.87 -22.51 22.73
CA LEU A 96 -42.17 -22.69 21.45
C LEU A 96 -40.67 -22.40 21.58
N PRO A 97 -39.90 -23.23 22.31
CA PRO A 97 -38.47 -23.03 22.47
C PRO A 97 -37.82 -23.02 21.09
N SER A 98 -37.16 -21.92 20.75
CA SER A 98 -36.50 -21.71 19.48
C SER A 98 -35.04 -21.35 19.74
N ARG A 99 -34.13 -21.88 18.93
CA ARG A 99 -32.75 -21.42 18.92
C ARG A 99 -32.63 -20.28 17.93
N GLN A 100 -32.20 -19.11 18.39
CA GLN A 100 -31.96 -17.96 17.53
C GLN A 100 -30.46 -17.75 17.40
N THR A 101 -29.97 -17.83 16.16
CA THR A 101 -28.59 -17.49 15.82
C THR A 101 -28.53 -15.99 15.53
N THR A 102 -27.98 -15.22 16.47
CA THR A 102 -27.75 -13.79 16.22
C THR A 102 -26.35 -13.62 15.65
N VAL A 103 -26.27 -13.17 14.40
CA VAL A 103 -25.02 -12.85 13.72
C VAL A 103 -24.77 -11.35 13.87
N THR A 104 -23.82 -10.98 14.72
CA THR A 104 -23.41 -9.57 14.85
C THR A 104 -22.19 -9.33 13.98
N THR A 105 -22.33 -8.48 12.96
CA THR A 105 -21.23 -8.02 12.11
C THR A 105 -20.78 -6.65 12.58
N VAL A 106 -19.59 -6.57 13.19
CA VAL A 106 -18.98 -5.28 13.55
C VAL A 106 -18.09 -4.84 12.39
N THR A 107 -18.52 -3.82 11.65
CA THR A 107 -17.69 -3.19 10.61
C THR A 107 -16.86 -2.08 11.23
N GLU A 108 -15.55 -2.24 11.27
CA GLU A 108 -14.64 -1.18 11.71
C GLU A 108 -14.46 -0.12 10.63
N SER A 109 -14.36 1.14 11.07
CA SER A 109 -13.99 2.25 10.21
C SER A 109 -12.52 2.13 9.82
N LYS A 110 -12.14 2.32 8.55
CA LYS A 110 -10.73 2.23 8.13
C LYS A 110 -10.26 3.42 7.33
N VAL A 111 -8.95 3.64 7.36
CA VAL A 111 -8.24 4.65 6.57
C VAL A 111 -7.29 3.94 5.61
N ILE A 112 -7.20 4.45 4.39
CA ILE A 112 -6.29 3.91 3.37
C ILE A 112 -5.18 4.92 3.10
N LEU A 113 -3.93 4.44 3.14
CA LEU A 113 -2.75 5.15 2.68
C LEU A 113 -2.31 4.55 1.35
N MET A 114 -2.19 5.37 0.32
CA MET A 114 -1.72 4.97 -1.00
C MET A 114 -0.40 5.68 -1.28
N THR A 115 0.64 4.90 -1.58
CA THR A 115 1.97 5.45 -1.91
C THR A 115 2.31 5.15 -3.35
N ASP A 116 2.68 6.18 -4.09
CA ASP A 116 3.17 6.11 -5.46
C ASP A 116 4.58 5.50 -5.49
N VAL A 117 4.76 4.37 -6.19
CA VAL A 117 6.03 3.65 -6.35
C VAL A 117 6.60 3.75 -7.77
N SER A 118 6.14 4.74 -8.53
CA SER A 118 6.63 4.99 -9.89
C SER A 118 8.12 5.35 -9.94
N ASP A 119 8.72 5.17 -11.12
CA ASP A 119 10.14 5.46 -11.37
C ASP A 119 10.48 6.95 -11.15
N SER A 120 9.51 7.86 -11.22
CA SER A 120 9.75 9.27 -10.89
C SER A 120 9.96 9.49 -9.38
N MET A 121 9.34 8.68 -8.52
CA MET A 121 9.58 8.72 -7.07
C MET A 121 10.97 8.20 -6.68
N GLN A 122 11.62 7.46 -7.58
CA GLN A 122 12.95 6.87 -7.39
C GLN A 122 14.09 7.82 -7.74
N GLU A 123 13.78 8.99 -8.30
CA GLU A 123 14.77 10.01 -8.65
C GLU A 123 15.08 10.91 -7.43
N SER A 124 16.30 11.46 -7.38
CA SER A 124 16.70 12.45 -6.38
C SER A 124 16.54 13.87 -6.92
N ASP A 125 15.98 14.77 -6.10
CA ASP A 125 15.88 16.21 -6.42
C ASP A 125 17.13 17.02 -6.03
N ASP A 126 18.04 16.41 -5.26
CA ASP A 126 19.21 17.10 -4.74
C ASP A 126 20.23 17.39 -5.85
N ILE A 127 20.70 18.64 -5.89
CA ILE A 127 21.66 19.11 -6.90
C ILE A 127 22.98 18.35 -6.69
N PRO A 128 23.62 17.86 -7.78
CA PRO A 128 24.95 17.25 -7.71
C PRO A 128 25.96 18.27 -7.14
N THR A 129 26.27 18.15 -5.85
CA THR A 129 27.20 19.05 -5.16
C THR A 129 28.38 18.20 -4.67
N GLY A 130 29.24 17.73 -5.58
CA GLY A 130 30.37 16.84 -5.23
C GLY A 130 30.79 15.86 -6.34
N LEU A 131 31.63 14.88 -5.97
CA LEU A 131 32.00 13.77 -6.86
C LEU A 131 30.75 12.92 -7.18
N ALA A 132 30.71 12.33 -8.38
CA ALA A 132 29.59 11.53 -8.89
C ALA A 132 29.22 10.27 -8.05
N THR A 133 29.96 9.99 -6.98
CA THR A 133 29.85 8.79 -6.14
C THR A 133 28.96 8.98 -4.91
N ASP A 134 28.55 10.20 -4.56
CA ASP A 134 27.69 10.43 -3.39
C ASP A 134 26.26 9.94 -3.66
N LYS A 135 25.79 8.98 -2.85
CA LYS A 135 24.42 8.44 -2.91
C LYS A 135 23.43 9.56 -2.56
N ARG A 136 22.65 10.00 -3.54
CA ARG A 136 21.64 11.03 -3.38
C ARG A 136 20.38 10.45 -2.73
N VAL A 137 19.72 11.26 -1.91
CA VAL A 137 18.46 10.89 -1.26
C VAL A 137 17.35 11.02 -2.31
N THR A 138 16.62 9.93 -2.55
CA THR A 138 15.51 9.92 -3.51
C THR A 138 14.25 10.53 -2.89
N ARG A 139 13.28 10.95 -3.72
CA ARG A 139 11.96 11.39 -3.22
C ARG A 139 11.31 10.30 -2.36
N MET A 140 11.41 9.05 -2.79
CA MET A 140 10.91 7.89 -2.04
C MET A 140 11.63 7.71 -0.71
N ASP A 141 12.95 7.92 -0.63
CA ASP A 141 13.69 7.83 0.63
C ASP A 141 13.20 8.86 1.66
N ARG A 142 12.80 10.07 1.22
CA ARG A 142 12.17 11.07 2.11
C ARG A 142 10.80 10.62 2.59
N VAL A 143 10.02 9.94 1.74
CA VAL A 143 8.72 9.36 2.13
C VAL A 143 8.92 8.25 3.15
N ILE A 144 9.90 7.37 2.94
CA ILE A 144 10.26 6.31 3.89
C ILE A 144 10.68 6.93 5.22
N GLU A 145 11.55 7.93 5.21
CA GLU A 145 11.97 8.65 6.43
C GLU A 145 10.75 9.25 7.16
N PHE A 146 9.82 9.86 6.43
CA PHE A 146 8.59 10.40 7.01
C PHE A 146 7.69 9.31 7.64
N LEU A 147 7.48 8.19 6.94
CA LEU A 147 6.63 7.09 7.42
C LEU A 147 7.28 6.32 8.59
N ALA A 148 8.61 6.20 8.60
CA ALA A 148 9.38 5.49 9.63
C ALA A 148 9.80 6.39 10.81
N SER A 149 9.65 7.71 10.70
CA SER A 149 10.09 8.66 11.73
C SER A 149 9.31 8.50 13.03
N ARG A 150 10.03 8.08 14.09
CA ARG A 150 9.52 8.03 15.48
C ARG A 150 9.20 9.40 16.07
N LYS A 151 9.61 10.50 15.42
CA LYS A 151 9.31 11.86 15.92
C LYS A 151 7.91 12.30 15.51
N ILE A 152 7.49 11.90 14.31
CA ILE A 152 6.20 12.28 13.74
C ILE A 152 5.15 11.21 14.09
N ASP A 153 5.55 9.94 14.19
CA ASP A 153 4.69 8.80 14.53
C ASP A 153 3.41 8.78 13.68
N PHE A 154 3.53 9.13 12.39
CA PHE A 154 2.39 9.34 11.51
C PHE A 154 1.46 8.11 11.42
N VAL A 155 2.05 6.94 11.19
CA VAL A 155 1.32 5.67 11.10
C VAL A 155 0.63 5.34 12.44
N ALA A 156 1.36 5.43 13.55
CA ALA A 156 0.81 5.16 14.89
C ALA A 156 -0.29 6.16 15.30
N GLY A 157 -0.18 7.42 14.86
CA GLY A 157 -1.20 8.45 15.07
C GLY A 157 -2.50 8.14 14.34
N LEU A 158 -2.43 7.64 13.11
CA LEU A 158 -3.60 7.21 12.33
C LEU A 158 -4.22 5.93 12.92
N GLU A 159 -3.37 4.97 13.29
CA GLU A 159 -3.76 3.68 13.84
C GLU A 159 -4.60 3.80 15.12
N LYS A 160 -4.27 4.77 16.00
CA LYS A 160 -5.00 4.99 17.26
C LYS A 160 -6.50 5.23 17.06
N LYS A 161 -6.88 5.84 15.93
CA LYS A 161 -8.30 6.17 15.66
C LYS A 161 -8.97 5.13 14.78
N ASN A 162 -8.26 4.63 13.76
CA ASN A 162 -8.81 3.67 12.81
C ASN A 162 -7.71 2.70 12.34
N PRO A 163 -8.03 1.44 12.03
CA PRO A 163 -7.14 0.57 11.25
C PRO A 163 -6.67 1.24 9.95
N LEU A 164 -5.38 1.14 9.68
CA LEU A 164 -4.72 1.69 8.49
C LEU A 164 -4.37 0.56 7.51
N PHE A 165 -4.64 0.80 6.24
CA PHE A 165 -4.25 -0.08 5.13
C PHE A 165 -3.33 0.70 4.20
N ALA A 166 -2.09 0.27 4.05
CA ALA A 166 -1.14 0.87 3.12
C ALA A 166 -1.09 0.07 1.81
N TYR A 167 -1.36 0.73 0.69
CA TYR A 167 -1.29 0.20 -0.66
C TYR A 167 -0.18 0.90 -1.45
N ARG A 168 0.36 0.19 -2.44
CA ARG A 168 1.25 0.78 -3.46
C ARG A 168 0.47 0.99 -4.75
N PHE A 169 0.84 2.00 -5.50
CA PHE A 169 0.33 2.15 -6.86
C PHE A 169 1.39 2.75 -7.78
N GLY A 170 1.21 2.51 -9.08
CA GLY A 170 1.96 3.15 -10.16
C GLY A 170 1.03 3.28 -11.36
N SER A 171 1.28 2.58 -12.46
CA SER A 171 0.37 2.49 -13.60
C SER A 171 -0.96 1.80 -13.25
N ARG A 172 -0.95 1.00 -12.18
CA ARG A 172 -2.13 0.35 -11.59
C ARG A 172 -1.97 0.21 -10.08
N LEU A 173 -3.06 -0.15 -9.42
CA LEU A 173 -3.07 -0.51 -8.01
C LEU A 173 -2.37 -1.86 -7.77
N ASP A 174 -1.45 -1.91 -6.82
CA ASP A 174 -0.98 -3.17 -6.24
C ASP A 174 -2.05 -3.74 -5.31
N GLU A 175 -2.44 -4.99 -5.51
CA GLU A 175 -3.45 -5.62 -4.66
C GLU A 175 -2.95 -5.94 -3.25
N ASP A 176 -1.63 -6.07 -3.10
CA ASP A 176 -1.00 -6.37 -1.83
C ASP A 176 -0.93 -5.12 -0.95
N TYR A 177 -1.27 -5.30 0.32
CA TYR A 177 -1.36 -4.23 1.30
C TYR A 177 -0.68 -4.61 2.61
N LEU A 178 -0.24 -3.59 3.32
CA LEU A 178 0.18 -3.66 4.70
C LEU A 178 -0.97 -3.20 5.60
N TYR A 179 -1.19 -3.91 6.69
CA TYR A 179 -2.26 -3.63 7.63
C TYR A 179 -1.69 -3.28 8.99
N PHE A 180 -2.18 -2.17 9.55
CA PHE A 180 -1.81 -1.68 10.87
C PHE A 180 -3.07 -1.51 11.71
N ALA A 181 -3.18 -2.24 12.81
CA ALA A 181 -4.24 -2.04 13.77
C ALA A 181 -3.87 -2.58 15.15
N ARG A 182 -4.23 -1.83 16.20
CA ARG A 182 -4.10 -2.24 17.61
C ARG A 182 -2.67 -2.65 18.00
N GLY A 183 -1.66 -1.99 17.45
CA GLY A 183 -0.25 -2.25 17.64
C GLY A 183 0.28 -3.44 16.83
N GLN A 184 -0.51 -3.98 15.89
CA GLN A 184 -0.13 -5.12 15.05
C GLN A 184 0.14 -4.65 13.63
N SER A 185 1.30 -5.04 13.09
CA SER A 185 1.67 -4.84 11.68
C SER A 185 1.64 -6.18 10.96
N LEU A 186 0.68 -6.35 10.04
CA LEU A 186 0.45 -7.60 9.31
C LEU A 186 0.54 -7.36 7.80
N THR A 187 1.06 -8.35 7.09
CA THR A 187 0.96 -8.40 5.63
C THR A 187 -0.40 -8.97 5.18
N ARG A 188 -0.81 -8.73 3.92
CA ARG A 188 -2.04 -9.33 3.35
C ARG A 188 -2.12 -10.84 3.57
N GLN A 189 -1.02 -11.56 3.34
CA GLN A 189 -1.00 -13.02 3.42
C GLN A 189 -1.24 -13.52 4.84
N GLU A 190 -0.59 -12.90 5.83
CA GLU A 190 -0.78 -13.23 7.25
C GLU A 190 -2.20 -12.94 7.72
N ARG A 191 -2.83 -11.90 7.16
CA ARG A 191 -4.21 -11.55 7.49
C ARG A 191 -5.23 -12.50 6.85
N GLU A 192 -5.04 -12.87 5.59
CA GLU A 192 -5.95 -13.75 4.85
C GLU A 192 -5.79 -15.22 5.26
N LYS A 193 -4.58 -15.64 5.63
CA LYS A 193 -4.26 -16.98 6.11
C LYS A 193 -3.54 -16.90 7.46
N PRO A 194 -4.28 -16.71 8.57
CA PRO A 194 -3.67 -16.79 9.89
C PRO A 194 -3.11 -18.21 10.09
N GLU A 195 -1.80 -18.35 10.30
CA GLU A 195 -1.23 -19.64 10.71
C GLU A 195 -1.69 -19.95 12.14
N ASP A 196 -2.39 -21.08 12.33
CA ASP A 196 -2.81 -21.54 13.65
C ASP A 196 -1.59 -21.75 14.56
N GLY A 197 -1.54 -21.02 15.68
CA GLY A 197 -0.57 -21.23 16.75
C GLY A 197 0.78 -20.52 16.62
N LYS A 198 1.03 -19.73 15.57
CA LYS A 198 2.14 -18.75 15.57
C LYS A 198 1.61 -17.37 15.91
N SER A 199 2.30 -16.73 16.84
CA SER A 199 1.92 -15.45 17.44
C SER A 199 1.40 -14.49 16.38
N ARG A 200 0.17 -14.01 16.56
CA ARG A 200 -0.20 -12.66 16.12
C ARG A 200 1.02 -11.81 16.44
N SER A 201 1.67 -11.22 15.44
CA SER A 201 2.87 -10.45 15.70
C SER A 201 2.44 -9.18 16.43
N ASP A 202 2.33 -9.29 17.75
CA ASP A 202 2.44 -8.20 18.71
C ASP A 202 3.90 -7.76 18.62
N GLY A 203 4.22 -7.09 17.51
CA GLY A 203 5.58 -6.78 17.09
C GLY A 203 5.66 -5.33 16.67
N PRO A 204 6.86 -4.71 16.77
CA PRO A 204 7.06 -3.32 16.40
C PRO A 204 6.60 -3.06 14.95
N ALA A 205 6.29 -1.80 14.64
CA ALA A 205 6.10 -1.35 13.28
C ALA A 205 7.23 -1.88 12.37
N PHE A 206 6.90 -2.20 11.11
CA PHE A 206 7.86 -2.75 10.14
C PHE A 206 9.19 -2.00 10.20
N SER A 207 10.31 -2.73 10.14
CA SER A 207 11.65 -2.15 10.11
C SER A 207 11.82 -1.16 8.95
N ASP A 208 12.74 -0.19 9.11
CA ASP A 208 13.07 0.77 8.04
C ASP A 208 13.50 0.03 6.76
N ASP A 209 14.27 -1.04 6.92
CA ASP A 209 14.70 -1.90 5.83
C ASP A 209 13.53 -2.62 5.14
N TYR A 210 12.49 -3.03 5.89
CA TYR A 210 11.29 -3.60 5.29
C TYR A 210 10.49 -2.55 4.50
N TRP A 211 10.32 -1.34 5.05
CA TRP A 211 9.70 -0.22 4.32
C TRP A 211 10.45 0.11 3.04
N ARG A 212 11.78 0.13 3.09
CA ARG A 212 12.63 0.29 1.91
C ARG A 212 12.37 -0.82 0.90
N ALA A 213 12.41 -2.09 1.31
CA ALA A 213 12.16 -3.21 0.40
C ALA A 213 10.74 -3.19 -0.21
N TRP A 214 9.75 -2.69 0.53
CA TRP A 214 8.38 -2.59 0.06
C TRP A 214 8.19 -1.41 -0.90
N LEU A 215 8.76 -0.24 -0.62
CA LEU A 215 8.62 0.94 -1.49
C LEU A 215 9.62 0.97 -2.66
N HIS A 216 10.69 0.18 -2.61
CA HIS A 216 11.68 0.01 -3.66
C HIS A 216 11.59 -1.37 -4.33
N PRO A 217 10.61 -1.62 -5.22
CA PRO A 217 10.40 -2.94 -5.80
C PRO A 217 11.54 -3.42 -6.71
N ARG A 218 12.34 -2.50 -7.28
CA ARG A 218 13.56 -2.81 -8.05
C ARG A 218 14.84 -2.86 -7.20
N GLY A 219 14.74 -2.53 -5.91
CA GLY A 219 15.88 -2.47 -4.99
C GLY A 219 16.41 -3.86 -4.62
N GLN A 220 17.64 -3.89 -4.10
CA GLN A 220 18.17 -5.11 -3.47
C GLN A 220 17.41 -5.38 -2.17
N MET A 221 16.99 -6.64 -1.99
CA MET A 221 16.32 -7.04 -0.75
C MET A 221 17.33 -7.11 0.40
N PRO A 222 17.02 -6.50 1.55
CA PRO A 222 17.88 -6.59 2.72
C PRO A 222 17.90 -8.01 3.27
N ALA A 223 19.05 -8.48 3.72
CA ALA A 223 19.18 -9.76 4.39
C ALA A 223 18.89 -9.58 5.90
N ILE A 224 17.61 -9.56 6.26
CA ILE A 224 17.15 -9.46 7.65
C ILE A 224 16.91 -10.88 8.22
N GLY A 225 17.29 -11.10 9.47
CA GLY A 225 17.03 -12.36 10.20
C GLY A 225 15.71 -12.33 10.98
N GLY A 226 15.26 -13.49 11.47
CA GLY A 226 14.07 -13.62 12.32
C GLY A 226 12.76 -13.79 11.56
N ASP A 227 11.64 -13.36 12.15
CA ASP A 227 10.30 -13.53 11.56
C ASP A 227 10.09 -12.67 10.30
N GLU A 228 10.77 -11.53 10.18
CA GLU A 228 10.73 -10.67 8.99
C GLU A 228 11.40 -11.31 7.77
N ALA A 229 12.34 -12.24 7.95
CA ALA A 229 13.02 -12.92 6.85
C ALA A 229 12.02 -13.64 5.91
N ARG A 230 11.01 -14.30 6.49
CA ARG A 230 9.95 -14.98 5.73
C ARG A 230 9.07 -13.97 4.98
N ARG A 231 8.78 -12.82 5.61
CA ARG A 231 8.01 -11.74 4.97
C ARG A 231 8.76 -11.16 3.78
N LEU A 232 10.07 -11.01 3.89
CA LEU A 232 10.92 -10.49 2.81
C LEU A 232 11.02 -11.45 1.63
N THR A 233 11.10 -12.76 1.86
CA THR A 233 11.07 -13.73 0.75
C THR A 233 9.77 -13.66 -0.03
N LEU A 234 8.63 -13.56 0.67
CA LEU A 234 7.32 -13.42 0.05
C LEU A 234 7.17 -12.07 -0.67
N LEU A 235 7.67 -10.99 -0.05
CA LEU A 235 7.72 -9.67 -0.66
C LEU A 235 8.56 -9.68 -1.94
N GLY A 236 9.61 -10.50 -2.00
CA GLY A 236 10.44 -10.61 -3.19
C GLY A 236 9.72 -11.15 -4.41
N ASP A 237 8.87 -12.17 -4.21
CA ASP A 237 8.00 -12.70 -5.26
C ASP A 237 6.99 -11.64 -5.74
N VAL A 238 6.41 -10.90 -4.80
CA VAL A 238 5.48 -9.80 -5.08
C VAL A 238 6.17 -8.67 -5.86
N ASN A 239 7.34 -8.23 -5.43
CA ASN A 239 8.12 -7.19 -6.11
C ASN A 239 8.48 -7.63 -7.53
N THR A 240 8.89 -8.88 -7.72
CA THR A 240 9.18 -9.45 -9.04
C THR A 240 7.95 -9.43 -9.95
N LYS A 241 6.76 -9.78 -9.41
CA LYS A 241 5.49 -9.71 -10.13
C LYS A 241 5.18 -8.27 -10.56
N ILE A 242 5.27 -7.31 -9.66
CA ILE A 242 4.97 -5.89 -9.90
C ILE A 242 5.90 -5.29 -10.96
N VAL A 243 7.19 -5.62 -10.91
CA VAL A 243 8.18 -5.16 -11.89
C VAL A 243 7.91 -5.79 -13.26
N LYS A 244 7.62 -7.10 -13.33
CA LYS A 244 7.23 -7.80 -14.57
C LYS A 244 5.99 -7.19 -15.19
N GLU A 245 5.06 -6.78 -14.33
CA GLU A 245 3.81 -6.14 -14.69
C GLU A 245 3.97 -4.68 -15.13
N LYS A 246 5.16 -4.07 -15.00
CA LYS A 246 5.44 -2.66 -15.31
C LYS A 246 4.59 -1.67 -14.49
N VAL A 247 4.23 -2.03 -13.26
CA VAL A 247 3.53 -1.09 -12.36
C VAL A 247 4.37 0.16 -12.09
N PRO A 248 5.68 0.08 -11.77
CA PRO A 248 6.49 1.27 -11.48
C PRO A 248 6.81 2.15 -12.70
N ALA A 249 6.51 1.68 -13.93
CA ALA A 249 6.90 2.40 -15.14
C ALA A 249 6.03 3.63 -15.44
N GLY A 250 4.83 3.69 -14.86
CA GLY A 250 3.86 4.77 -15.06
C GLY A 250 3.19 5.15 -13.75
N THR A 251 2.38 6.21 -13.81
CA THR A 251 1.65 6.80 -12.69
C THR A 251 0.23 7.10 -13.16
N ASN A 252 -0.72 6.30 -12.68
CA ASN A 252 -2.15 6.47 -12.92
C ASN A 252 -2.91 6.60 -11.60
N ILE A 253 -3.01 7.86 -11.15
CA ILE A 253 -3.59 8.20 -9.85
C ILE A 253 -5.09 7.91 -9.83
N ALA A 254 -5.81 8.31 -10.89
CA ALA A 254 -7.27 8.22 -10.93
C ALA A 254 -7.76 6.77 -10.89
N ASP A 255 -7.24 5.91 -11.77
CA ASP A 255 -7.67 4.51 -11.83
C ASP A 255 -7.22 3.72 -10.60
N ALA A 256 -6.04 4.03 -10.04
CA ALA A 256 -5.57 3.39 -8.81
C ALA A 256 -6.51 3.69 -7.62
N ILE A 257 -6.91 4.95 -7.44
CA ILE A 257 -7.82 5.33 -6.36
C ILE A 257 -9.21 4.71 -6.61
N LEU A 258 -9.72 4.75 -7.85
CA LEU A 258 -10.98 4.10 -8.20
C LEU A 258 -10.96 2.59 -7.92
N ALA A 259 -9.86 1.92 -8.24
CA ALA A 259 -9.69 0.49 -7.95
C ALA A 259 -9.75 0.21 -6.45
N VAL A 260 -9.12 1.05 -5.62
CA VAL A 260 -9.20 0.94 -4.15
C VAL A 260 -10.64 1.18 -3.67
N LEU A 261 -11.29 2.26 -4.13
CA LEU A 261 -12.66 2.59 -3.74
C LEU A 261 -13.65 1.48 -4.11
N ASN A 262 -13.46 0.83 -5.26
CA ASN A 262 -14.28 -0.29 -5.70
C ASN A 262 -14.01 -1.56 -4.89
N LYS A 263 -12.74 -1.87 -4.63
CA LYS A 263 -12.35 -2.99 -3.77
C LYS A 263 -12.90 -2.86 -2.36
N GLU A 264 -12.97 -1.62 -1.86
CA GLU A 264 -13.33 -1.31 -0.49
C GLU A 264 -14.76 -0.77 -0.33
N ALA A 265 -15.59 -0.91 -1.36
CA ALA A 265 -16.95 -0.40 -1.39
C ALA A 265 -17.87 -1.00 -0.32
N THR A 266 -17.64 -2.25 0.09
CA THR A 266 -18.42 -2.94 1.14
C THR A 266 -17.97 -2.61 2.56
N SER A 267 -16.84 -1.93 2.68
CA SER A 267 -16.22 -1.62 3.96
C SER A 267 -16.42 -0.17 4.35
N ARG A 268 -16.32 0.15 5.65
CA ARG A 268 -16.52 1.51 6.15
C ARG A 268 -15.25 2.36 5.98
N LEU A 269 -14.98 2.78 4.74
CA LEU A 269 -13.87 3.66 4.42
C LEU A 269 -14.15 5.10 4.88
N GLN A 270 -13.29 5.64 5.74
CA GLN A 270 -13.42 7.00 6.28
C GLN A 270 -12.61 8.04 5.50
N GLY A 271 -11.59 7.62 4.75
CA GLY A 271 -10.74 8.53 4.00
C GLY A 271 -9.59 7.81 3.30
N VAL A 272 -9.09 8.45 2.25
CA VAL A 272 -7.93 8.00 1.48
C VAL A 272 -6.85 9.07 1.55
N ILE A 273 -5.62 8.68 1.86
CA ILE A 273 -4.43 9.53 1.84
C ILE A 273 -3.57 9.05 0.68
N VAL A 274 -3.16 9.94 -0.22
CA VAL A 274 -2.38 9.61 -1.42
C VAL A 274 -1.07 10.39 -1.36
N ILE A 275 0.05 9.69 -1.44
CA ILE A 275 1.40 10.27 -1.52
C ILE A 275 1.91 10.07 -2.94
N THR A 276 2.19 11.16 -3.66
CA THR A 276 2.63 11.13 -5.07
C THR A 276 3.44 12.39 -5.40
N ASP A 277 4.25 12.36 -6.45
CA ASP A 277 4.89 13.57 -7.01
C ASP A 277 3.93 14.43 -7.85
N GLY A 278 2.68 14.00 -7.99
CA GLY A 278 1.60 14.73 -8.65
C GLY A 278 1.60 14.64 -10.17
N ARG A 279 2.58 13.95 -10.77
CA ARG A 279 2.66 13.80 -12.23
C ARG A 279 1.95 12.51 -12.67
N SER A 280 0.72 12.64 -13.16
CA SER A 280 0.03 11.54 -13.83
C SER A 280 0.44 11.50 -15.31
N ASN A 281 1.27 10.54 -15.70
CA ASN A 281 1.61 10.31 -17.11
C ASN A 281 0.63 9.34 -17.80
N GLU A 282 -0.14 8.60 -17.00
CA GLU A 282 -1.17 7.68 -17.43
C GLU A 282 -2.48 8.06 -16.72
N GLY A 283 -3.60 8.03 -17.42
CA GLY A 283 -4.90 8.41 -16.87
C GLY A 283 -5.71 9.30 -17.79
N SER A 284 -7.02 9.03 -17.88
CA SER A 284 -7.93 9.79 -18.73
C SER A 284 -8.61 10.92 -17.96
N PRO A 285 -8.93 12.07 -18.57
CA PRO A 285 -9.75 13.11 -17.94
C PRO A 285 -11.15 12.62 -17.53
N SER A 286 -11.65 11.53 -18.14
CA SER A 286 -12.86 10.84 -17.70
C SER A 286 -12.70 10.14 -16.36
N ALA A 287 -11.57 9.48 -16.11
CA ALA A 287 -11.32 8.77 -14.85
C ALA A 287 -11.32 9.72 -13.65
N TYR A 288 -10.77 10.93 -13.80
CA TYR A 288 -10.82 11.96 -12.75
C TYR A 288 -12.25 12.41 -12.42
N ARG A 289 -13.10 12.57 -13.44
CA ARG A 289 -14.52 12.92 -13.23
C ARG A 289 -15.30 11.80 -12.56
N GLU A 290 -15.01 10.55 -12.92
CA GLU A 290 -15.60 9.39 -12.28
C GLU A 290 -15.15 9.27 -10.81
N LEU A 291 -13.86 9.50 -10.54
CA LEU A 291 -13.31 9.54 -9.19
C LEU A 291 -13.98 10.62 -8.33
N GLU A 292 -14.13 11.83 -8.87
CA GLU A 292 -14.80 12.93 -8.17
C GLU A 292 -16.25 12.58 -7.82
N LYS A 293 -17.00 12.07 -8.80
CA LYS A 293 -18.39 11.63 -8.58
C LYS A 293 -18.47 10.53 -7.52
N ARG A 294 -17.62 9.50 -7.64
CA ARG A 294 -17.60 8.36 -6.71
C ARG A 294 -17.23 8.76 -5.29
N SER A 295 -16.26 9.66 -5.16
CA SER A 295 -15.81 10.21 -3.89
C SER A 295 -16.92 11.04 -3.22
N ALA A 296 -17.62 11.88 -4.00
CA ALA A 296 -18.74 12.69 -3.54
C ALA A 296 -19.95 11.84 -3.10
N ASP A 297 -20.32 10.82 -3.90
CA ASP A 297 -21.44 9.92 -3.61
C ASP A 297 -21.22 9.16 -2.29
N SER A 298 -19.99 8.66 -2.08
CA SER A 298 -19.61 7.93 -0.87
C SER A 298 -19.20 8.82 0.30
N LYS A 299 -19.09 10.15 0.09
CA LYS A 299 -18.59 11.15 1.06
C LYS A 299 -17.23 10.79 1.67
N ILE A 300 -16.32 10.27 0.84
CA ILE A 300 -14.99 9.83 1.28
C ILE A 300 -13.98 10.95 0.99
N PRO A 301 -13.39 11.62 1.99
CA PRO A 301 -12.36 12.63 1.75
C PRO A 301 -11.08 11.98 1.19
N ILE A 302 -10.51 12.59 0.15
CA ILE A 302 -9.23 12.23 -0.44
C ILE A 302 -8.22 13.32 -0.10
N PHE A 303 -7.16 12.97 0.61
CA PHE A 303 -6.06 13.87 0.96
C PHE A 303 -4.84 13.54 0.12
N VAL A 304 -4.35 14.50 -0.66
CA VAL A 304 -3.17 14.32 -1.51
C VAL A 304 -1.97 15.03 -0.89
N VAL A 305 -0.87 14.31 -0.76
CA VAL A 305 0.43 14.78 -0.29
C VAL A 305 1.38 14.76 -1.48
N GLY A 306 1.67 15.95 -2.01
CA GLY A 306 2.65 16.14 -3.07
C GLY A 306 4.08 16.00 -2.56
N VAL A 307 4.90 15.19 -3.21
CA VAL A 307 6.32 14.97 -2.85
C VAL A 307 7.22 15.39 -3.99
N GLY A 308 8.16 16.27 -3.71
CA GLY A 308 9.16 16.72 -4.67
C GLY A 308 9.21 18.24 -4.76
N GLU A 309 10.13 18.74 -5.55
CA GLU A 309 10.26 20.15 -5.84
C GLU A 309 9.77 20.44 -7.26
N ASP A 310 8.97 21.48 -7.43
CA ASP A 310 8.54 21.94 -8.75
C ASP A 310 9.70 22.69 -9.42
N ARG A 311 10.59 21.93 -10.07
CA ARG A 311 11.68 22.46 -10.87
C ARG A 311 11.53 22.01 -12.32
N GLU A 312 11.74 22.93 -13.24
CA GLU A 312 11.92 22.58 -14.66
C GLU A 312 13.13 21.66 -14.78
N LYS A 313 12.95 20.50 -15.42
CA LYS A 313 14.06 19.57 -15.63
C LYS A 313 15.04 20.23 -16.60
N VAL A 314 16.21 20.56 -16.07
CA VAL A 314 17.36 20.95 -16.88
C VAL A 314 17.99 19.70 -17.47
N ARG A 315 18.05 19.60 -18.80
CA ARG A 315 18.78 18.54 -19.50
C ARG A 315 19.88 19.18 -20.34
N LEU A 316 21.08 18.62 -20.30
CA LEU A 316 22.19 19.00 -21.19
C LEU A 316 22.58 17.75 -21.97
N GLU A 317 22.61 17.86 -23.29
CA GLU A 317 23.00 16.76 -24.17
C GLU A 317 24.00 17.26 -25.21
N ILE A 318 25.07 16.49 -25.42
CA ILE A 318 26.03 16.71 -26.50
C ILE A 318 25.50 15.97 -27.71
N THR A 319 24.95 16.69 -28.68
CA THR A 319 24.27 16.11 -29.85
C THR A 319 25.26 15.71 -30.94
N ASP A 320 26.27 16.54 -31.18
CA ASP A 320 27.27 16.30 -32.22
C ASP A 320 28.64 16.81 -31.78
N GLN A 321 29.68 16.09 -32.18
CA GLN A 321 31.07 16.47 -31.96
C GLN A 321 31.84 16.26 -33.26
N ARG A 322 32.21 17.36 -33.92
CA ARG A 322 32.96 17.35 -35.17
C ARG A 322 34.42 17.66 -34.89
N VAL A 323 35.26 16.63 -35.00
CA VAL A 323 36.72 16.72 -34.87
C VAL A 323 37.36 16.15 -36.15
N PRO A 324 38.25 16.89 -36.83
CA PRO A 324 38.99 16.35 -37.96
C PRO A 324 39.96 15.25 -37.51
N GLN A 325 39.93 14.09 -38.20
CA GLN A 325 40.77 12.93 -37.87
C GLN A 325 42.26 13.11 -38.23
N ALA A 326 42.59 14.07 -39.10
CA ALA A 326 43.94 14.37 -39.52
C ALA A 326 44.12 15.88 -39.72
N ILE A 327 45.23 16.41 -39.22
CA ILE A 327 45.58 17.83 -39.28
C ILE A 327 47.03 17.98 -39.76
N GLN A 328 47.33 19.05 -40.47
CA GLN A 328 48.72 19.39 -40.80
C GLN A 328 49.36 20.12 -39.61
N PRO A 329 50.67 19.95 -39.34
CA PRO A 329 51.32 20.54 -38.17
C PRO A 329 51.18 22.06 -38.03
N GLU A 330 51.09 22.76 -39.16
CA GLU A 330 51.00 24.22 -39.23
C GLU A 330 49.55 24.73 -39.31
N ASP A 331 48.56 23.84 -39.40
CA ASP A 331 47.17 24.20 -39.68
C ASP A 331 46.33 24.35 -38.40
N LYS A 332 45.49 25.37 -38.37
CA LYS A 332 44.57 25.63 -37.26
C LYS A 332 43.30 24.81 -37.49
N PHE A 333 43.07 23.82 -36.63
CA PHE A 333 41.83 23.04 -36.67
C PHE A 333 40.78 23.59 -35.70
N ARG A 334 39.50 23.39 -36.04
CA ARG A 334 38.36 23.72 -35.19
C ARG A 334 37.70 22.44 -34.73
N VAL A 335 37.40 22.37 -33.45
CA VAL A 335 36.52 21.36 -32.86
C VAL A 335 35.18 22.04 -32.68
N ALA A 336 34.13 21.54 -33.31
CA ALA A 336 32.78 22.05 -33.14
C ALA A 336 31.99 21.04 -32.29
N THR A 337 31.42 21.50 -31.18
CA THR A 337 30.53 20.68 -30.34
C THR A 337 29.15 21.34 -30.28
N GLU A 338 28.11 20.61 -30.67
CA GLU A 338 26.72 21.06 -30.52
C GLU A 338 26.20 20.56 -29.18
N VAL A 339 25.94 21.50 -28.26
CA VAL A 339 25.32 21.22 -26.96
C VAL A 339 23.88 21.73 -27.01
N VAL A 340 22.94 20.84 -26.76
CA VAL A 340 21.52 21.16 -26.63
C VAL A 340 21.16 21.17 -25.16
N GLY A 341 20.66 22.31 -24.67
CA GLY A 341 20.12 22.44 -23.33
C GLY A 341 18.59 22.45 -23.38
N GLU A 342 17.92 21.75 -22.49
CA GLU A 342 16.49 21.87 -22.20
C GLU A 342 16.37 22.55 -20.82
N GLY A 343 15.55 23.61 -20.70
CA GLY A 343 15.39 24.34 -19.42
C GLY A 343 16.53 25.30 -19.04
N LEU A 344 17.47 25.59 -19.94
CA LEU A 344 18.61 26.49 -19.70
C LEU A 344 18.71 27.69 -20.66
N PRO A 345 17.63 28.42 -20.97
CA PRO A 345 17.73 29.56 -21.88
C PRO A 345 18.65 30.66 -21.29
N GLY A 346 19.71 31.02 -22.01
CA GLY A 346 20.60 32.14 -21.66
C GLY A 346 21.57 31.91 -20.50
N GLN A 347 21.76 30.67 -20.02
CA GLN A 347 22.81 30.38 -19.04
C GLN A 347 24.19 30.28 -19.71
N LYS A 348 25.22 30.78 -18.99
CA LYS A 348 26.63 30.59 -19.35
C LYS A 348 27.07 29.19 -18.93
N LEU A 349 27.58 28.40 -19.87
CA LEU A 349 28.17 27.09 -19.59
C LEU A 349 29.69 27.20 -19.58
N ASP A 350 30.33 26.79 -18.48
CA ASP A 350 31.78 26.62 -18.45
C ASP A 350 32.16 25.29 -19.11
N LEU A 351 32.29 25.32 -20.44
CA LEU A 351 32.68 24.15 -21.22
C LEU A 351 34.21 23.99 -21.26
N THR A 352 34.69 22.78 -20.98
CA THR A 352 36.08 22.39 -21.17
C THR A 352 36.15 21.09 -21.95
N LEU A 353 36.87 21.09 -23.07
CA LEU A 353 37.14 19.88 -23.84
C LEU A 353 38.46 19.28 -23.39
N GLU A 354 38.43 18.07 -22.83
CA GLU A 354 39.63 17.30 -22.47
C GLU A 354 39.89 16.25 -23.56
N VAL A 355 41.07 16.31 -24.18
CA VAL A 355 41.53 15.30 -25.14
C VAL A 355 42.57 14.41 -24.45
N THR A 356 42.31 13.11 -24.39
CA THR A 356 43.21 12.09 -23.85
C THR A 356 43.43 10.97 -24.86
N HIS A 357 44.66 10.45 -24.93
CA HIS A 357 45.00 9.29 -25.75
C HIS A 357 45.15 8.09 -24.82
N VAL A 358 44.19 7.16 -24.87
CA VAL A 358 44.18 5.96 -24.02
C VAL A 358 44.45 4.72 -24.85
N ARG A 359 45.32 3.84 -24.33
CA ARG A 359 45.47 2.47 -24.83
C ARG A 359 44.84 1.52 -23.82
N THR A 360 43.79 0.84 -24.26
CA THR A 360 43.16 -0.23 -23.47
C THR A 360 43.91 -1.52 -23.71
N PHE A 361 44.36 -2.19 -22.65
CA PHE A 361 44.91 -3.54 -22.73
C PHE A 361 44.30 -4.45 -21.68
N LYS A 362 44.13 -5.73 -22.05
CA LYS A 362 43.57 -6.75 -21.17
C LYS A 362 44.67 -7.33 -20.31
N THR A 363 44.56 -7.15 -19.00
CA THR A 363 45.46 -7.78 -18.02
C THR A 363 44.69 -8.82 -17.22
N LYS A 364 45.24 -10.03 -17.13
CA LYS A 364 44.68 -11.10 -16.32
C LYS A 364 44.90 -10.79 -14.85
N VAL A 365 43.83 -10.43 -14.14
CA VAL A 365 43.87 -10.21 -12.70
C VAL A 365 43.18 -11.37 -12.01
N LYS A 366 43.81 -11.91 -10.96
CA LYS A 366 43.21 -12.98 -10.14
C LYS A 366 42.15 -12.35 -9.24
N ASN A 367 40.90 -12.80 -9.39
CA ASN A 367 39.83 -12.41 -8.50
C ASN A 367 39.95 -13.16 -7.14
N LYS A 368 39.22 -12.71 -6.12
CA LYS A 368 39.29 -13.28 -4.74
C LYS A 368 39.02 -14.81 -4.66
N ASP A 369 38.43 -15.40 -5.70
CA ASP A 369 38.16 -16.85 -5.83
C ASP A 369 39.20 -17.63 -6.65
N GLY A 370 40.38 -17.06 -6.92
CA GLY A 370 41.49 -17.76 -7.58
C GLY A 370 41.34 -17.98 -9.10
N LYS A 371 40.23 -17.55 -9.71
CA LYS A 371 40.05 -17.52 -11.17
C LYS A 371 40.66 -16.26 -11.79
N MET A 372 41.33 -16.43 -12.93
CA MET A 372 41.86 -15.32 -13.73
C MET A 372 40.72 -14.69 -14.53
N VAL A 373 40.45 -13.41 -14.26
CA VAL A 373 39.48 -12.59 -14.99
C VAL A 373 40.27 -11.55 -15.78
N ASP A 374 39.93 -11.37 -17.06
CA ASP A 374 40.52 -10.34 -17.89
C ASP A 374 39.95 -8.98 -17.43
N GLU A 375 40.78 -8.14 -16.81
CA GLU A 375 40.45 -6.78 -16.42
C GLU A 375 40.99 -5.83 -17.50
N GLU A 376 40.12 -5.01 -18.08
CA GLU A 376 40.51 -3.97 -19.04
C GLU A 376 41.12 -2.80 -18.27
N ARG A 377 42.42 -2.57 -18.47
CA ARG A 377 43.14 -1.42 -17.90
C ARG A 377 43.44 -0.41 -19.00
N GLU A 378 43.24 0.85 -18.67
CA GLU A 378 43.51 1.99 -19.54
C GLU A 378 44.85 2.63 -19.13
N GLU A 379 45.78 2.73 -20.07
CA GLU A 379 47.02 3.48 -19.89
C GLU A 379 46.99 4.74 -20.76
N LEU A 380 47.24 5.88 -20.14
CA LEU A 380 47.33 7.18 -20.80
C LEU A 380 48.64 7.26 -21.56
N LEU A 381 48.56 7.22 -22.89
CA LEU A 381 49.69 7.45 -23.77
C LEU A 381 49.88 8.95 -24.00
N PRO A 382 51.12 9.42 -24.22
CA PRO A 382 51.34 10.78 -24.69
C PRO A 382 50.64 10.98 -26.05
N LEU A 383 49.99 12.12 -26.21
CA LEU A 383 49.49 12.59 -27.50
C LEU A 383 50.70 13.00 -28.34
N GLU A 384 50.94 12.30 -29.45
CA GLU A 384 52.03 12.58 -30.37
C GLU A 384 51.46 12.97 -31.73
N VAL A 385 51.85 14.14 -32.25
CA VAL A 385 51.60 14.52 -33.64
C VAL A 385 52.75 13.96 -34.47
N ILE A 386 52.43 13.00 -35.34
CA ILE A 386 53.40 12.36 -36.23
C ILE A 386 53.11 12.83 -37.65
N GLU A 387 54.15 13.29 -38.35
CA GLU A 387 54.07 13.69 -39.75
C GLU A 387 53.51 12.56 -40.65
N ARG A 388 52.56 12.93 -41.53
CA ARG A 388 51.89 11.98 -42.44
C ARG A 388 52.92 11.35 -43.38
N GLU A 389 52.77 10.06 -43.62
CA GLU A 389 53.65 9.30 -44.52
C GLU A 389 53.62 9.89 -45.94
N ASN A 390 54.80 10.29 -46.43
CA ASN A 390 54.96 10.80 -47.78
C ASN A 390 54.96 9.61 -48.76
N PRO A 391 54.00 9.53 -49.71
CA PRO A 391 53.89 8.41 -50.65
C PRO A 391 55.13 8.20 -51.53
N ASP A 392 55.97 9.23 -51.71
CA ASP A 392 57.17 9.16 -52.55
C ASP A 392 58.44 8.72 -51.79
N ASN A 393 58.44 8.74 -50.45
CA ASN A 393 59.57 8.26 -49.65
C ASN A 393 59.15 7.74 -48.25
N PRO A 394 58.75 6.46 -48.14
CA PRO A 394 58.20 5.90 -46.90
C PRO A 394 59.22 5.74 -45.75
N LYS A 395 60.53 5.93 -46.01
CA LYS A 395 61.60 5.77 -45.01
C LYS A 395 62.13 7.09 -44.42
N ALA A 396 61.56 8.24 -44.78
CA ALA A 396 62.00 9.53 -44.25
C ALA A 396 61.71 9.66 -42.74
N THR A 397 62.65 10.24 -41.99
CA THR A 397 62.53 10.46 -40.54
C THR A 397 61.39 11.45 -40.28
N ARG A 398 60.30 10.95 -39.69
CA ARG A 398 59.09 11.74 -39.38
C ARG A 398 59.34 12.64 -38.18
N SER A 399 58.96 13.92 -38.30
CA SER A 399 58.91 14.80 -37.13
C SER A 399 57.81 14.32 -36.16
N ARG A 400 58.14 14.29 -34.86
CA ARG A 400 57.23 13.90 -33.78
C ARG A 400 57.16 15.04 -32.77
N LEU A 401 55.96 15.58 -32.57
CA LEU A 401 55.71 16.61 -31.57
C LEU A 401 54.87 15.99 -30.44
N SER A 402 55.42 15.91 -29.23
CA SER A 402 54.69 15.38 -28.06
C SER A 402 53.91 16.51 -27.38
N LEU A 403 52.59 16.36 -27.30
CA LEU A 403 51.65 17.28 -26.66
C LEU A 403 51.40 16.92 -25.18
N GLY A 404 52.12 15.95 -24.63
CA GLY A 404 51.92 15.43 -23.28
C GLY A 404 50.71 14.50 -23.16
N ASN A 405 50.28 14.21 -21.93
CA ASN A 405 49.26 13.17 -21.67
C ASN A 405 47.81 13.72 -21.67
N LYS A 406 47.65 15.04 -21.63
CA LYS A 406 46.35 15.73 -21.53
C LYS A 406 46.42 17.07 -22.23
N VAL A 407 45.47 17.33 -23.12
CA VAL A 407 45.28 18.65 -23.74
C VAL A 407 43.90 19.16 -23.39
N THR A 408 43.83 20.29 -22.69
CA THR A 408 42.56 20.96 -22.33
C THR A 408 42.34 22.14 -23.27
N LEU A 409 41.27 22.10 -24.05
CA LEU A 409 40.87 23.19 -24.94
C LEU A 409 39.69 23.94 -24.31
N LYS A 410 39.81 25.27 -24.23
CA LYS A 410 38.73 26.17 -23.82
C LYS A 410 38.04 26.75 -25.06
N PRO A 411 36.72 26.98 -25.02
CA PRO A 411 36.00 27.57 -26.14
C PRO A 411 36.51 28.97 -26.46
N SER A 412 36.44 29.36 -27.74
CA SER A 412 36.94 30.66 -28.22
C SER A 412 36.00 31.83 -27.92
N VAL A 413 34.76 31.55 -27.53
CA VAL A 413 33.69 32.50 -27.21
C VAL A 413 32.99 32.04 -25.93
N ASP A 414 32.49 32.98 -25.11
CA ASP A 414 31.63 32.68 -23.95
C ASP A 414 30.45 31.79 -24.41
N ALA A 415 30.46 30.53 -23.98
CA ALA A 415 29.47 29.50 -24.30
C ALA A 415 28.11 29.86 -23.69
N THR A 416 27.31 30.64 -24.42
CA THR A 416 25.96 31.07 -24.04
C THR A 416 24.93 30.34 -24.90
N LEU A 417 24.03 29.62 -24.24
CA LEU A 417 22.92 28.94 -24.93
C LEU A 417 21.97 29.96 -25.56
N ASP A 418 21.66 29.78 -26.84
CA ASP A 418 20.70 30.63 -27.56
C ASP A 418 19.29 30.52 -26.95
N LYS A 419 18.44 31.51 -27.20
CA LYS A 419 17.03 31.57 -26.76
C LYS A 419 16.09 30.67 -27.59
N SER A 420 16.63 29.82 -28.46
CA SER A 420 15.86 28.85 -29.24
C SER A 420 15.16 27.83 -28.31
N SER A 421 14.15 27.13 -28.81
CA SER A 421 13.51 26.00 -28.10
C SER A 421 13.70 24.73 -28.94
N PRO A 422 14.60 23.80 -28.56
CA PRO A 422 15.50 23.86 -27.39
C PRO A 422 16.70 24.81 -27.59
N PRO A 423 17.24 25.40 -26.50
CA PRO A 423 18.48 26.19 -26.50
C PRO A 423 19.64 25.43 -27.13
N ARG A 424 20.34 26.05 -28.09
CA ARG A 424 21.51 25.46 -28.75
C ARG A 424 22.76 26.29 -28.49
N LEU A 425 23.89 25.62 -28.41
CA LEU A 425 25.20 26.23 -28.46
C LEU A 425 26.07 25.45 -29.44
N GLU A 426 26.56 26.16 -30.46
CA GLU A 426 27.70 25.70 -31.26
C GLU A 426 28.94 26.45 -30.76
N SER A 427 29.95 25.72 -30.29
CA SER A 427 31.22 26.30 -29.85
C SER A 427 32.42 25.59 -30.44
#